data_AF-A0A256IBC8-F1
#
_entry.id   AF-A0A256IBC8-F1
#
_cell.length_a   1.000
_cell.length_b   1.000
_cell.length_c   1.000
_cell.angle_alpha   90.00
_cell.angle_beta   90.00
_cell.angle_gamma   90.00
#
_symmetry.space_group_name_H-M   'P 1'
#
loop_
_entity.id
_entity.type
_entity.pdbx_description
1 polymer ?
#
loop_
_entity_poly.entity_id
_entity_poly.type
_entity_poly.pdbx_seq_one_letter_code
_entity_poly.pdbx_strand_id
1 'polypeptide(L)'
;MSSARKTETIPQWKREEVDELVEFIDSFNSVGIVGVAGIPSRQLQAMRRELHGSADVRMSRNTLTVRALEEVDGGVEELTEYVAGQVALIGT
;
A
#
# COMPACT_ATOMS: atom_id res chain seq x y z
N MET A 1 -14.38 -21.46 17.28
CA MET A 1 -13.38 -20.51 16.73
C MET A 1 -12.67 -21.21 15.58
N SER A 2 -12.77 -20.69 14.36
CA SER A 2 -12.11 -21.30 13.20
C SER A 2 -10.61 -21.01 13.27
N SER A 3 -9.81 -22.05 13.49
CA SER A 3 -8.35 -21.96 13.42
C SER A 3 -7.97 -21.59 11.98
N ALA A 4 -7.51 -20.36 11.77
CA ALA A 4 -7.03 -19.92 10.47
C ALA A 4 -5.82 -20.79 10.10
N ARG A 5 -5.97 -21.63 9.06
CA ARG A 5 -4.86 -22.41 8.50
C ARG A 5 -3.83 -21.43 7.94
N LYS A 6 -2.72 -21.26 8.66
CA LYS A 6 -1.57 -20.48 8.21
C LYS A 6 -0.71 -21.36 7.31
N THR A 7 -0.23 -20.83 6.19
CA THR A 7 0.75 -21.52 5.35
C THR A 7 2.09 -21.54 6.07
N GLU A 8 2.74 -22.70 6.17
CA GLU A 8 4.04 -22.86 6.85
C GLU A 8 5.16 -22.08 6.15
N THR A 9 5.10 -21.97 4.81
CA THR A 9 6.04 -21.17 4.03
C THR A 9 5.32 -20.00 3.38
N ILE A 10 5.78 -18.77 3.66
CA ILE A 10 5.26 -17.57 2.99
C ILE A 10 5.71 -17.62 1.52
N PRO A 11 4.79 -17.45 0.54
CA PRO A 11 5.15 -17.33 -0.86
C PRO A 11 6.13 -16.17 -1.11
N GLN A 12 7.09 -16.38 -2.00
CA GLN A 12 8.14 -15.39 -2.31
C GLN A 12 7.55 -14.04 -2.76
N TRP A 13 6.57 -14.06 -3.67
CA TRP A 13 5.93 -12.84 -4.17
C TRP A 13 5.32 -11.94 -3.07
N LYS A 14 4.94 -12.51 -1.91
CA LYS A 14 4.43 -11.69 -0.80
C LYS A 14 5.54 -10.96 -0.06
N ARG A 15 6.74 -11.54 -0.01
CA ARG A 15 7.92 -10.89 0.58
C ARG A 15 8.38 -9.78 -0.35
N GLU A 16 8.58 -10.11 -1.62
CA GLU A 16 8.96 -9.15 -2.66
C GLU A 16 7.98 -7.97 -2.72
N GLU A 17 6.67 -8.22 -2.67
CA GLU A 17 5.69 -7.13 -2.66
C GLU A 17 5.77 -6.26 -1.40
N VAL A 18 6.10 -6.82 -0.23
CA VAL A 18 6.29 -6.02 0.99
C VAL A 18 7.58 -5.22 0.89
N ASP A 19 8.68 -5.84 0.44
CA ASP A 19 9.97 -5.16 0.24
C ASP A 19 9.82 -3.97 -0.73
N GLU A 20 9.14 -4.18 -1.86
CA GLU A 20 8.86 -3.11 -2.82
C GLU A 20 7.92 -2.01 -2.28
N LEU A 21 7.04 -2.33 -1.32
CA LEU A 21 6.19 -1.35 -0.65
C LEU A 21 6.99 -0.52 0.36
N VAL A 22 7.89 -1.16 1.12
CA VAL A 22 8.82 -0.49 2.04
C VAL A 22 9.70 0.48 1.25
N GLU A 23 10.32 0.00 0.16
CA GLU A 23 11.12 0.85 -0.74
C GLU A 23 10.31 2.03 -1.30
N PHE A 24 9.04 1.79 -1.68
CA PHE A 24 8.15 2.85 -2.12
C PHE A 24 7.96 3.89 -1.03
N ILE A 25 7.64 3.48 0.21
CA ILE A 25 7.39 4.40 1.32
C ILE A 25 8.64 5.23 1.66
N ASP A 26 9.81 4.58 1.74
CA ASP A 26 11.08 5.24 2.07
C ASP A 26 11.56 6.20 0.97
N SER A 27 11.10 6.02 -0.27
CA SER A 27 11.50 6.87 -1.40
C SER A 27 10.84 8.25 -1.41
N PHE A 28 9.80 8.47 -0.61
CA PHE A 28 9.05 9.73 -0.56
C PHE A 28 9.21 10.44 0.79
N ASN A 29 9.16 11.77 0.78
CA ASN A 29 9.21 12.55 2.02
C ASN A 29 7.87 12.55 2.73
N SER A 30 6.77 12.31 2.01
CA SER A 30 5.43 12.26 2.56
C SER A 30 4.64 11.14 1.92
N VAL A 31 3.99 10.33 2.76
CA VAL A 31 3.18 9.17 2.35
C VAL A 31 1.79 9.26 2.97
N GLY A 32 0.78 8.85 2.22
CA GLY A 32 -0.61 8.83 2.68
C GLY A 32 -1.42 7.66 2.12
N ILE A 33 -2.61 7.48 2.70
CA ILE A 33 -3.61 6.49 2.27
C ILE A 33 -4.76 7.21 1.58
N VAL A 34 -5.10 6.78 0.36
CA VAL A 34 -6.23 7.31 -0.40
C VAL A 34 -7.26 6.22 -0.67
N GLY A 35 -8.53 6.53 -0.38
CA GLY A 35 -9.65 5.67 -0.73
C GLY A 35 -9.96 5.73 -2.22
N VAL A 36 -9.99 4.57 -2.88
CA VAL A 36 -10.26 4.45 -4.33
C VAL A 36 -11.53 3.65 -4.61
N ALA A 37 -12.29 3.33 -3.57
CA ALA A 37 -13.59 2.68 -3.70
C ALA A 37 -14.52 3.49 -4.61
N GLY A 38 -15.15 2.80 -5.57
CA GLY A 38 -16.07 3.44 -6.51
C GLY A 38 -15.42 4.27 -7.62
N ILE A 39 -14.08 4.24 -7.77
CA ILE A 39 -13.39 4.86 -8.91
C ILE A 39 -13.16 3.83 -10.02
N PRO A 40 -13.86 3.93 -11.16
CA PRO A 40 -13.58 3.15 -12.36
C PRO A 40 -12.11 3.22 -12.79
N SER A 41 -11.60 2.11 -13.35
CA SER A 41 -10.19 1.99 -13.74
C SER A 41 -9.72 3.09 -14.70
N ARG A 42 -10.58 3.60 -15.60
CA ARG A 42 -10.21 4.71 -16.50
C ARG A 42 -9.94 6.01 -15.76
N GLN A 43 -10.74 6.31 -14.74
CA GLN A 43 -10.58 7.53 -13.92
C GLN A 43 -9.34 7.40 -13.05
N LEU A 44 -9.13 6.24 -12.43
CA LEU A 44 -7.92 5.98 -11.66
C LEU A 44 -6.65 6.09 -12.51
N GLN A 45 -6.68 5.55 -13.73
CA GLN A 45 -5.57 5.71 -14.68
C GLN A 45 -5.37 7.16 -15.13
N ALA A 46 -6.44 7.97 -15.24
CA ALA A 46 -6.32 9.40 -15.53
C ALA A 46 -5.65 10.14 -14.38
N MET A 47 -6.10 9.93 -13.15
CA MET A 47 -5.48 10.48 -11.95
C MET A 47 -3.98 10.11 -11.86
N ARG A 48 -3.63 8.84 -12.09
CA ARG A 48 -2.22 8.41 -12.06
C ARG A 48 -1.37 9.10 -13.13
N ARG A 49 -1.92 9.39 -14.32
CA ARG A 49 -1.22 10.15 -15.36
C ARG A 49 -1.05 11.62 -15.00
N GLU A 50 -2.06 12.22 -14.37
CA GLU A 50 -2.03 13.62 -13.93
C GLU A 50 -1.03 13.84 -12.80
N LEU A 51 -0.92 12.87 -11.89
CA LEU A 51 0.00 12.92 -10.75
C LEU A 51 1.45 12.61 -11.14
N HIS A 52 1.69 11.94 -12.27
CA HIS A 52 3.02 11.51 -12.68
C HIS A 52 4.05 12.67 -12.66
N GLY A 53 5.16 12.47 -11.96
CA GLY A 53 6.22 13.47 -11.78
C GLY A 53 6.00 14.43 -10.60
N SER A 54 4.84 14.36 -9.92
CA SER A 54 4.54 15.12 -8.70
C SER A 54 4.13 14.24 -7.52
N ALA A 55 3.48 13.10 -7.79
CA ALA A 55 3.14 12.09 -6.81
C ALA A 55 3.06 10.72 -7.50
N ASP A 56 3.37 9.65 -6.78
CA ASP A 56 3.12 8.30 -7.24
C ASP A 56 2.02 7.63 -6.41
N VAL A 57 1.17 6.87 -7.12
CA VAL A 57 0.07 6.11 -6.52
C VAL A 57 0.30 4.63 -6.76
N ARG A 58 0.33 3.84 -5.68
CA ARG A 58 0.52 2.39 -5.69
C ARG A 58 -0.62 1.70 -4.96
N MET A 59 -1.25 0.74 -5.62
CA MET A 59 -2.24 -0.14 -5.01
C MET A 59 -1.59 -1.48 -4.67
N SER A 60 -1.87 -2.01 -3.49
CA SER A 60 -1.51 -3.37 -3.11
C SER A 60 -2.58 -3.97 -2.21
N ARG A 61 -2.38 -5.21 -1.77
CA ARG A 61 -3.28 -5.84 -0.80
C ARG A 61 -3.10 -5.15 0.55
N ASN A 62 -4.20 -4.78 1.19
CA ASN A 62 -4.21 -4.17 2.52
C ASN A 62 -3.32 -4.91 3.52
N THR A 63 -3.35 -6.24 3.53
CA THR A 63 -2.52 -7.04 4.45
C THR A 63 -1.02 -7.00 4.18
N LEU A 64 -0.60 -6.64 2.96
CA LEU A 64 0.80 -6.41 2.60
C LEU A 64 1.18 -4.95 2.86
N THR A 65 0.29 -4.01 2.54
CA THR A 65 0.46 -2.59 2.87
C THR A 65 0.61 -2.36 4.37
N VAL A 66 -0.23 -2.99 5.21
CA VAL A 66 -0.10 -2.89 6.68
C VAL A 66 1.27 -3.39 7.13
N ARG A 67 1.73 -4.53 6.61
CA ARG A 67 3.07 -5.06 6.95
C ARG A 67 4.18 -4.10 6.56
N ALA A 68 4.12 -3.52 5.36
CA ALA A 68 5.12 -2.57 4.93
C ALA A 68 5.13 -1.30 5.79
N LEU A 69 3.96 -0.80 6.21
CA LEU A 69 3.87 0.34 7.13
C LEU A 69 4.40 0.02 8.53
N GLU A 70 4.21 -1.20 9.01
CA GLU A 70 4.77 -1.72 10.28
C GLU A 70 6.29 -1.98 10.21
N GLU A 71 6.85 -2.13 9.01
CA GLU A 71 8.29 -2.37 8.80
C GLU A 71 9.09 -1.08 8.65
N VAL A 72 8.45 0.03 8.28
CA VAL A 72 9.12 1.33 8.05
C VAL A 72 9.22 2.13 9.35
N ASP A 73 10.45 2.41 9.77
CA ASP A 73 10.75 3.32 10.88
C ASP A 73 10.54 4.78 10.43
N GLY A 74 9.38 5.37 10.75
CA GLY A 74 9.10 6.76 10.36
C GLY A 74 7.82 7.37 10.90
N GLY A 75 7.12 6.70 11.82
CA GLY A 75 5.81 7.12 12.32
C GLY A 75 4.67 6.90 11.33
N VAL A 76 4.92 6.21 10.21
CA VAL A 76 3.89 5.86 9.21
C VAL A 76 3.02 4.68 9.65
N GLU A 77 3.39 3.98 10.73
CA GLU A 77 2.60 2.89 11.33
C GLU A 77 1.17 3.32 11.67
N GLU A 78 0.96 4.57 12.08
CA GLU A 78 -0.37 5.12 12.38
C GLU A 78 -1.30 5.09 11.14
N LEU A 79 -0.72 5.08 9.93
CA LEU A 79 -1.51 4.98 8.70
C LEU A 79 -2.26 3.64 8.57
N THR A 80 -1.83 2.61 9.28
CA THR A 80 -2.47 1.28 9.28
C THR A 80 -3.94 1.34 9.70
N GLU A 81 -4.31 2.28 10.58
CA GLU A 81 -5.70 2.49 11.03
C GLU A 81 -6.63 2.92 9.89
N TYR A 82 -6.08 3.50 8.82
CA TYR A 82 -6.82 3.96 7.65
C TYR A 82 -6.81 2.94 6.50
N VAL A 83 -6.10 1.82 6.63
CA VAL A 83 -6.00 0.78 5.58
C VAL A 83 -7.24 -0.14 5.63
N ALA A 84 -8.39 0.39 5.20
CA ALA A 84 -9.65 -0.35 5.17
C ALA A 84 -10.39 -0.20 3.84
N GLY A 85 -10.96 -1.30 3.34
CA GLY A 85 -11.65 -1.30 2.05
C GLY A 85 -10.70 -1.22 0.85
N GLN A 86 -11.10 -0.50 -0.20
CA GLN A 86 -10.29 -0.31 -1.42
C GLN A 86 -9.47 0.97 -1.28
N VAL A 87 -8.18 0.82 -1.00
CA VAL A 87 -7.25 1.93 -0.77
C VAL A 87 -6.00 1.81 -1.63
N ALA A 88 -5.27 2.91 -1.78
CA ALA A 88 -3.96 3.00 -2.39
C ALA A 88 -3.02 3.81 -1.51
N LEU A 89 -1.72 3.55 -1.61
CA LEU A 89 -0.67 4.44 -1.12
C LEU A 89 -0.45 5.56 -2.12
N ILE A 90 -0.21 6.76 -1.61
CA ILE A 90 0.27 7.91 -2.38
C ILE A 90 1.54 8.46 -1.72
N GLY A 91 2.56 8.74 -2.52
CA GLY A 91 3.83 9.33 -2.07
C GLY A 91 4.20 10.57 -2.88
N THR A 92 4.79 11.58 -2.22
CA THR A 92 5.27 12.85 -2.81
C THR A 92 6.65 13.24 -2.30
#